data_AF-A0A5C7BIT0-F1
#
_entry.id   AF-A0A5C7BIT0-F1
#
_cell.length_a   1.000
_cell.length_b   1.000
_cell.length_c   1.000
_cell.angle_alpha   90.00
_cell.angle_beta   90.00
_cell.angle_gamma   90.00
#
_symmetry.space_group_name_H-M   'P 1'
#
loop_
_entity.id
_entity.type
_entity.pdbx_description
1 polymer ?
#
loop_
_entity_poly.entity_id
_entity_poly.type
_entity_poly.pdbx_seq_one_letter_code
_entity_poly.pdbx_strand_id
1 'polypeptide(L)' 'MIQSCDALEFIFLWRSYQAELVKHFNSPSSDHHFHVMTPPGCGKTILGIEILRKLGNKTLVLALTLTIRNQWDDLNTLYY' A
#
# COMPACT_ATOMS: atom_id res chain seq x y z
N MET A 1 -7.70 -13.30 -6.91
CA MET A 1 -8.08 -11.89 -7.20
C MET A 1 -8.45 -11.29 -5.87
N ILE A 2 -7.69 -10.31 -5.39
CA ILE A 2 -7.98 -9.65 -4.10
C ILE A 2 -9.33 -8.93 -4.25
N GLN A 3 -10.19 -9.03 -3.24
CA GLN A 3 -11.49 -8.34 -3.21
C GLN A 3 -11.31 -6.81 -3.17
N SER A 4 -12.39 -6.03 -3.30
CA SER A 4 -12.26 -4.57 -3.31
C SER A 4 -11.58 -4.07 -2.03
N CYS A 5 -10.57 -3.22 -2.19
CA CYS A 5 -9.84 -2.61 -1.07
C CYS A 5 -10.62 -1.45 -0.41
N ASP A 6 -11.76 -1.04 -0.98
CA ASP A 6 -12.51 0.14 -0.55
C ASP A 6 -12.98 0.07 0.90
N ALA A 7 -13.25 -1.14 1.41
CA ALA A 7 -13.72 -1.39 2.77
C ALA A 7 -12.59 -1.62 3.79
N LEU A 8 -11.32 -1.66 3.35
CA LEU A 8 -10.21 -1.97 4.24
C LEU A 8 -9.90 -0.78 5.16
N GLU A 9 -9.96 -0.99 6.47
CA GLU A 9 -9.55 -0.01 7.47
C GLU A 9 -8.29 -0.46 8.23
N PHE A 10 -7.24 0.38 8.20
CA PHE A 10 -6.03 0.11 8.97
C PHE A 10 -6.28 0.40 10.45
N ILE A 11 -6.26 -0.65 11.29
CA ILE A 11 -6.65 -0.59 12.71
C ILE A 11 -5.53 -0.16 13.67
N PHE A 12 -4.30 0.00 13.19
CA PHE A 12 -3.16 0.38 14.02
C PHE A 12 -2.77 1.85 13.83
N LEU A 13 -1.97 2.36 14.78
CA LEU A 13 -1.38 3.69 14.69
C LEU A 13 -0.32 3.73 13.58
N TRP A 14 -0.45 4.70 12.69
CA TRP A 14 0.59 5.02 11.71
C TRP A 14 1.84 5.53 12.40
N ARG A 15 3.01 5.05 11.96
CA ARG A 15 4.27 5.70 12.31
C ARG A 15 4.36 7.05 11.59
N SER A 16 5.08 8.01 12.17
CA SER A 16 5.14 9.39 11.65
C SER A 16 5.51 9.46 10.15
N TYR A 17 6.52 8.70 9.72
CA TYR A 17 6.93 8.66 8.30
C TYR A 17 5.87 8.04 7.38
N GLN A 18 5.08 7.08 7.87
CA GLN A 18 4.03 6.44 7.08
C GLN A 18 2.88 7.41 6.87
N ALA A 19 2.46 8.09 7.95
CA ALA A 19 1.42 9.11 7.90
C ALA A 19 1.81 10.26 6.94
N GLU A 20 3.06 10.72 7.00
CA GLU A 20 3.58 11.75 6.11
C GLU A 20 3.56 11.30 4.65
N LEU A 21 4.02 10.07 4.37
CA LEU A 21 4.02 9.51 3.02
C LEU A 21 2.60 9.40 2.45
N VAL A 22 1.69 8.84 3.23
CA VAL A 22 0.27 8.65 2.86
C VAL A 22 -0.45 9.99 2.67
N LYS A 23 -0.06 11.04 3.39
CA LYS A 23 -0.59 12.40 3.24
C LYS A 23 -0.19 13.02 1.90
N HIS A 24 1.07 12.82 1.48
CA HIS A 24 1.60 13.45 0.26
C HIS A 24 1.35 12.64 -1.02
N PHE A 25 0.91 11.38 -0.91
CA PHE A 25 0.68 10.50 -2.06
C PHE A 25 -0.25 11.09 -3.14
N ASN A 26 -1.32 11.79 -2.76
CA ASN A 26 -2.27 12.40 -3.70
C ASN A 26 -1.85 13.80 -4.20
N SER A 27 -0.62 14.22 -3.93
CA SER A 27 -0.12 15.50 -4.46
C SER A 27 0.12 15.35 -5.96
N PRO A 28 -0.39 16.26 -6.81
CA PRO A 28 -0.18 16.17 -8.25
C PRO A 28 1.32 16.29 -8.55
N SER A 29 1.96 15.17 -8.91
CA SER A 29 3.28 15.17 -9.52
C SER A 29 3.13 15.35 -11.03
N SER A 30 4.03 16.12 -11.64
CA SER A 30 3.99 16.41 -13.08
C SER A 30 4.00 15.14 -13.94
N ASP A 31 4.59 14.06 -13.42
CA ASP A 31 4.93 12.86 -14.19
C ASP A 31 4.11 11.63 -13.77
N HIS A 32 3.11 11.79 -12.88
CA HIS A 32 2.25 10.70 -12.37
C HIS A 32 2.99 9.51 -11.74
N HIS A 33 4.28 9.67 -11.43
CA HIS A 33 5.11 8.67 -10.77
C HIS A 33 5.35 9.05 -9.31
N PHE A 34 5.34 8.03 -8.45
CA PHE A 34 5.60 8.17 -7.02
C PHE A 34 6.55 7.06 -6.56
N HIS A 35 7.73 7.44 -6.08
CA HIS A 35 8.76 6.51 -5.64
C HIS A 35 8.91 6.56 -4.12
N VAL A 36 8.87 5.40 -3.48
CA VAL A 36 8.98 5.25 -2.02
C VAL A 36 10.26 4.51 -1.66
N MET A 37 11.16 5.20 -0.95
CA MET A 37 12.36 4.57 -0.37
C MET A 37 12.11 4.31 1.12
N THR A 38 12.17 3.05 1.52
CA THR A 38 11.95 2.68 2.92
C THR A 38 12.89 1.55 3.36
N PRO A 39 13.25 1.45 4.66
CA PRO A 39 14.08 0.35 5.19
C PRO A 39 13.36 -1.01 5.21
N PRO A 40 14.07 -2.16 5.23
CA PRO A 40 13.46 -3.46 5.46
C PRO A 40 12.60 -3.48 6.74
N GLY A 41 11.46 -4.19 6.74
CA GLY A 41 10.59 -4.30 7.94
C GLY A 41 9.75 -3.05 8.27
N CYS A 42 9.76 -2.01 7.44
CA CYS A 42 9.01 -0.76 7.69
C CYS A 42 7.50 -0.83 7.38
N GLY A 43 6.96 -1.99 7.01
CA GLY A 43 5.55 -2.11 6.59
C GLY A 43 5.26 -1.58 5.19
N LYS A 44 6.16 -1.82 4.21
CA LYS A 44 5.99 -1.43 2.80
C LYS A 44 4.67 -1.94 2.21
N THR A 45 4.28 -3.15 2.59
CA THR A 45 3.09 -3.80 2.06
C THR A 45 1.81 -3.14 2.57
N ILE A 46 1.77 -2.78 3.85
CA ILE A 46 0.67 -1.98 4.44
C ILE A 46 0.56 -0.60 3.80
N LEU A 47 1.69 0.09 3.63
CA LEU A 47 1.73 1.37 2.90
C LEU A 47 1.21 1.22 1.46
N GLY A 48 1.61 0.15 0.79
CA GLY A 48 1.14 -0.17 -0.54
C GLY A 48 -0.37 -0.36 -0.60
N ILE A 49 -0.96 -1.13 0.32
CA ILE A 49 -2.42 -1.31 0.39
C ILE A 49 -3.13 0.03 0.60
N GLU A 50 -2.66 0.88 1.51
CA GLU A 50 -3.27 2.19 1.74
C GLU A 50 -3.19 3.09 0.49
N ILE A 51 -2.08 3.00 -0.25
CA ILE A 51 -1.94 3.66 -1.56
C ILE A 51 -2.98 3.12 -2.56
N LEU A 52 -3.11 1.80 -2.68
CA LEU A 52 -4.09 1.16 -3.56
C LEU A 52 -5.52 1.60 -3.22
N ARG A 53 -5.86 1.63 -1.93
CA ARG A 53 -7.15 2.09 -1.42
C ARG A 53 -7.41 3.56 -1.77
N LYS A 54 -6.42 4.44 -1.58
CA LYS A 54 -6.53 5.87 -1.93
C LYS A 54 -6.66 6.13 -3.42
N LEU A 55 -6.05 5.30 -4.26
CA LEU A 55 -6.20 5.39 -5.71
C LEU A 55 -7.63 5.04 -6.16
N GLY A 56 -8.31 4.12 -5.46
CA GLY A 56 -9.70 3.72 -5.75
C GLY A 56 -9.91 3.10 -7.13
N ASN A 57 -8.84 2.70 -7.81
CA ASN A 57 -8.84 2.24 -9.19
C ASN A 57 -8.31 0.80 -9.27
N LYS A 58 -8.71 0.07 -10.32
CA LYS A 58 -8.13 -1.24 -10.63
C LYS A 58 -6.61 -1.11 -10.77
N THR A 59 -5.86 -1.84 -9.95
CA THR A 59 -4.40 -1.71 -9.87
C THR A 59 -3.70 -3.05 -10.05
N LEU A 60 -2.55 -3.03 -10.72
CA LEU A 60 -1.66 -4.18 -10.89
C LEU A 60 -0.47 -4.07 -9.93
N VAL A 61 -0.30 -5.05 -9.06
CA VAL A 61 0.89 -5.17 -8.19
C VAL A 61 1.89 -6.12 -8.86
N LEU A 62 3.09 -5.62 -9.15
CA LEU A 62 4.19 -6.42 -9.72
C LEU A 62 5.15 -6.85 -8.60
N ALA A 63 5.36 -8.15 -8.47
CA ALA A 63 6.30 -8.73 -7.52
C ALA A 63 7.41 -9.47 -8.26
N LEU A 64 8.65 -9.32 -7.79
CA LEU A 64 9.84 -9.94 -8.39
C LEU A 64 9.88 -11.46 -8.20
N THR A 65 9.21 -11.98 -7.16
CA THR A 65 9.18 -13.42 -6.83
C THR A 65 7.80 -13.87 -6.35
N LEU A 66 7.53 -15.17 -6.43
CA LEU A 66 6.31 -15.78 -5.89
C LEU A 66 6.18 -15.57 -4.37
N THR A 67 7.30 -15.61 -3.64
CA THR A 67 7.31 -15.36 -2.19
C THR A 67 6.81 -13.96 -1.86
N ILE A 68 7.29 -12.93 -2.56
CA ILE A 68 6.82 -11.56 -2.35
C ILE A 68 5.35 -11.45 -2.76
N ARG A 69 4.95 -12.04 -3.90
CA ARG A 69 3.54 -12.03 -4.34
C ARG A 69 2.61 -12.60 -3.27
N ASN A 70 2.95 -13.74 -2.68
CA ASN A 70 2.09 -14.40 -1.69
C ASN A 70 1.96 -13.56 -0.41
N GLN A 71 3.01 -12.82 0.01
CA GLN A 71 2.90 -11.87 1.12
C GLN A 71 1.85 -10.78 0.90
N TRP A 72 1.58 -10.39 -0.35
CA TRP A 72 0.50 -9.44 -0.65
C TRP A 72 -0.88 -10.09 -0.55
N ASP A 73 -0.99 -11.38 -0.85
CA ASP A 73 -2.24 -12.14 -0.80
C ASP A 73 -2.67 -12.45 0.65
N ASP A 74 -1.68 -12.71 1.52
CA ASP A 74 -1.90 -13.01 2.94
C ASP A 74 -2.47 -11.83 3.74
N LEU A 75 -2.36 -10.60 3.23
CA LEU A 75 -2.82 -9.38 3.91
C LEU A 75 -4.35 -9.23 4.00
N ASN A 76 -5.11 -10.09 3.30
CA ASN A 76 -6.56 -10.23 3.53
C ASN A 76 -6.89 -10.54 5.00
N THR A 77 -5.92 -11.02 5.79
CA THR A 77 -6.10 -11.34 7.22
C THR A 77 -5.94 -10.14 8.16
N LEU A 78 -5.39 -9.02 7.70
CA LEU A 78 -5.04 -7.85 8.54
C LEU A 78 -6.06 -6.71 8.47
N TYR A 79 -7.06 -6.83 7.63
CA TYR A 79 -8.11 -5.85 7.41
C TYR A 79 -9.45 -6.58 7.46
N TYR A 80 -10.38 -6.08 8.26
CA TYR A 80 -11.75 -6.58 8.41
C TYR A 80 -12.75 -5.65 7.72
#